data_AF-A0A7S2IQF4-F1
#
_entry.id   AF-A0A7S2IQF4-F1
#
_cell.length_a   1.000
_cell.length_b   1.000
_cell.length_c   1.000
_cell.angle_alpha   90.00
_cell.angle_beta   90.00
_cell.angle_gamma   90.00
#
_symmetry.space_group_name_H-M   'P 1'
#
loop_
_entity.id
_entity.type
_entity.pdbx_description
1 polymer ?
#
loop_
_entity_poly.entity_id
_entity_poly.type
_entity_poly.pdbx_seq_one_letter_code
_entity_poly.pdbx_strand_id
1 'polypeptide(L)'
;TARRFKMMKRGEKQLKRAARREKTAAMARDEFMRELTREPVVLHWRGGGTGSADILLKGISMDINGLVLLEDVDLTLVSGRKYGLIGRNGVGKTTFLKFLSAHRFEGVPEHLQILHIEQEVPSGELSVLETVLSTDQERQALLEEQRELLDEAEADAAESATAGAAAKDEVDLQDEMERQARINEVLERLEEIDADSAPARAATILSGLGFDTEMQSQSTKSFSGGWRMRVALARA
;
A
#
# COMPACT_ATOMS: atom_id res chain seq x y z
N THR A 1 -30.91 -48.59 -23.27
CA THR A 1 -31.19 -47.13 -23.24
C THR A 1 -31.15 -46.53 -21.83
N ALA A 2 -31.84 -47.08 -20.83
CA ALA A 2 -31.89 -46.50 -19.46
C ALA A 2 -30.56 -46.47 -18.68
N ARG A 3 -29.68 -47.48 -18.84
CA ARG A 3 -28.38 -47.55 -18.13
C ARG A 3 -27.38 -46.46 -18.55
N ARG A 4 -27.33 -46.11 -19.85
CA ARG A 4 -26.47 -45.02 -20.39
C ARG A 4 -26.89 -43.65 -19.85
N PHE A 5 -28.19 -43.40 -19.76
CA PHE A 5 -28.76 -42.16 -19.25
C PHE A 5 -28.46 -41.94 -17.75
N LYS A 6 -28.53 -43.02 -16.95
CA LYS A 6 -28.18 -42.98 -15.51
C LYS A 6 -26.69 -42.73 -15.26
N MET A 7 -25.83 -43.21 -16.16
CA MET A 7 -24.38 -43.00 -16.11
C MET A 7 -24.01 -41.55 -16.48
N MET A 8 -24.61 -40.99 -17.53
CA MET A 8 -24.43 -39.57 -17.89
C MET A 8 -24.90 -38.61 -16.79
N LYS A 9 -26.07 -38.83 -16.19
CA LYS A 9 -26.55 -38.01 -15.05
C LYS A 9 -25.64 -38.10 -13.81
N ARG A 10 -24.98 -39.23 -13.58
CA ARG A 10 -23.98 -39.38 -12.50
C ARG A 10 -22.71 -38.59 -12.82
N GLY A 11 -22.25 -38.60 -14.07
CA GLY A 11 -21.11 -37.81 -14.55
C GLY A 11 -21.35 -36.30 -14.42
N GLU A 12 -22.50 -35.80 -14.88
CA GLU A 12 -22.88 -34.39 -14.71
C GLU A 12 -22.98 -33.96 -13.24
N LYS A 13 -23.51 -34.84 -12.38
CA LYS A 13 -23.61 -34.57 -10.93
C LYS A 13 -22.23 -34.55 -10.26
N GLN A 14 -21.29 -35.38 -10.71
CA GLN A 14 -19.90 -35.37 -10.23
C GLN A 14 -19.16 -34.12 -10.71
N LEU A 15 -19.30 -33.74 -11.98
CA LEU A 15 -18.72 -32.51 -12.54
C LEU A 15 -19.26 -31.26 -11.84
N LYS A 16 -20.57 -31.16 -11.62
CA LYS A 16 -21.18 -30.03 -10.86
C LYS A 16 -20.69 -29.96 -9.41
N ARG A 17 -20.44 -31.12 -8.76
CA ARG A 17 -19.87 -31.17 -7.40
C ARG A 17 -18.39 -30.77 -7.36
N ALA A 18 -17.60 -31.21 -8.35
CA ALA A 18 -16.21 -30.82 -8.49
C ALA A 18 -16.08 -29.30 -8.75
N ALA A 19 -16.85 -28.76 -9.70
CA ALA A 19 -16.88 -27.32 -9.99
C ALA A 19 -17.36 -26.49 -8.79
N ARG A 20 -18.35 -26.98 -8.02
CA ARG A 20 -18.76 -26.31 -6.78
C ARG A 20 -17.66 -26.32 -5.73
N ARG A 21 -16.97 -27.45 -5.52
CA ARG A 21 -15.82 -27.55 -4.60
C ARG A 21 -14.69 -26.61 -5.01
N GLU A 22 -14.34 -26.59 -6.29
CA GLU A 22 -13.33 -25.69 -6.86
C GLU A 22 -13.72 -24.22 -6.66
N LYS A 23 -14.97 -23.84 -6.92
CA LYS A 23 -15.47 -22.48 -6.69
C LYS A 23 -15.44 -22.09 -5.21
N THR A 24 -15.76 -23.02 -4.31
CA THR A 24 -15.73 -22.78 -2.86
C THR A 24 -14.29 -22.63 -2.36
N ALA A 25 -13.36 -23.47 -2.86
CA ALA A 25 -11.93 -23.37 -2.56
C ALA A 25 -11.31 -22.09 -3.12
N ALA A 26 -11.73 -21.65 -4.31
CA ALA A 26 -11.30 -20.38 -4.90
C ALA A 26 -11.78 -19.18 -4.07
N MET A 27 -13.05 -19.18 -3.62
CA MET A 27 -13.59 -18.14 -2.73
C MET A 27 -12.86 -18.12 -1.38
N ALA A 28 -12.65 -19.28 -0.76
CA ALA A 28 -11.93 -19.38 0.52
C ALA A 28 -10.46 -18.95 0.39
N ARG A 29 -9.82 -19.26 -0.75
CA ARG A 29 -8.49 -18.74 -1.08
C ARG A 29 -8.54 -17.22 -1.17
N ASP A 30 -9.45 -16.65 -1.96
CA ASP A 30 -9.50 -15.20 -2.15
C ASP A 30 -9.81 -14.44 -0.84
N GLU A 31 -10.63 -15.02 0.04
CA GLU A 31 -10.89 -14.50 1.39
C GLU A 31 -9.64 -14.53 2.28
N PHE A 32 -8.96 -15.68 2.37
CA PHE A 32 -7.71 -15.83 3.11
C PHE A 32 -6.61 -14.88 2.59
N MET A 33 -6.52 -14.72 1.27
CA MET A 33 -5.55 -13.81 0.65
C MET A 33 -5.83 -12.33 0.95
N ARG A 34 -7.09 -11.96 1.24
CA ARG A 34 -7.45 -10.60 1.69
C ARG A 34 -7.14 -10.39 3.18
N GLU A 35 -7.24 -11.45 3.98
CA GLU A 35 -6.89 -11.41 5.40
C GLU A 35 -5.37 -11.26 5.59
N LEU A 36 -4.56 -11.98 4.81
CA LEU A 36 -3.09 -11.85 4.78
C LEU A 36 -2.59 -10.42 4.47
N THR A 37 -3.36 -9.63 3.72
CA THR A 37 -2.99 -8.24 3.36
C THR A 37 -3.44 -7.20 4.38
N ARG A 38 -4.20 -7.59 5.42
CA ARG A 38 -4.83 -6.66 6.37
C ARG A 38 -4.01 -6.37 7.61
N GLU A 39 -2.98 -7.15 7.92
CA GLU A 39 -2.08 -6.81 9.01
C GLU A 39 -1.09 -5.74 8.51
N PRO A 40 -1.25 -4.46 8.89
CA PRO A 40 -0.17 -3.52 8.69
C PRO A 40 1.02 -4.04 9.49
N VAL A 41 2.15 -4.22 8.84
CA VAL A 41 3.41 -4.46 9.54
C VAL A 41 3.71 -3.17 10.31
N VAL A 42 3.42 -3.19 11.62
CA VAL A 42 3.71 -2.07 12.51
C VAL A 42 5.23 -1.90 12.60
N LEU A 43 5.70 -0.72 12.24
CA LEU A 43 7.11 -0.40 12.09
C LEU A 43 7.77 -0.14 13.44
N HIS A 44 8.89 -0.82 13.68
CA HIS A 44 9.95 -0.31 14.53
C HIS A 44 11.21 -0.15 13.67
N TRP A 45 11.41 1.04 13.09
CA TRP A 45 12.73 1.40 12.56
C TRP A 45 13.68 1.58 13.75
N ARG A 46 14.37 0.49 14.13
CA ARG A 46 15.61 0.59 14.91
C ARG A 46 16.76 0.56 13.93
N GLY A 47 17.18 1.75 13.50
CA GLY A 47 18.42 1.89 12.75
C GLY A 47 19.57 1.13 13.43
N GLY A 48 20.35 0.40 12.63
CA GLY A 48 21.59 -0.24 13.10
C GLY A 48 21.49 -1.73 13.45
N GLY A 49 20.62 -2.51 12.80
CA GLY A 49 20.66 -3.97 12.94
C GLY A 49 21.96 -4.57 12.37
N THR A 50 22.82 -5.13 13.22
CA THR A 50 24.02 -5.91 12.84
C THR A 50 23.70 -7.32 12.32
N GLY A 51 22.43 -7.59 11.98
CA GLY A 51 21.96 -8.88 11.51
C GLY A 51 22.26 -9.09 10.02
N SER A 52 22.49 -10.35 9.61
CA SER A 52 22.58 -10.68 8.19
C SER A 52 21.29 -10.27 7.48
N ALA A 53 21.42 -9.72 6.27
CA ALA A 53 20.28 -9.42 5.41
C ALA A 53 19.87 -10.61 4.51
N ASP A 54 20.45 -11.79 4.76
CA ASP A 54 20.11 -13.02 4.06
C ASP A 54 18.88 -13.68 4.68
N ILE A 55 18.02 -14.25 3.83
CA ILE A 55 16.87 -15.06 4.24
C ILE A 55 17.21 -16.53 3.99
N LEU A 56 17.23 -17.33 5.05
CA LEU A 56 17.57 -18.76 5.02
C LEU A 56 16.43 -19.56 5.66
N LEU A 57 15.53 -20.09 4.84
CA LEU A 57 14.41 -20.90 5.30
C LEU A 57 14.67 -22.36 4.92
N LYS A 58 14.42 -23.27 5.86
CA LYS A 58 14.61 -24.71 5.66
C LYS A 58 13.32 -25.46 5.91
N GLY A 59 13.03 -26.45 5.07
CA GLY A 59 11.86 -27.31 5.19
C GLY A 59 10.53 -26.55 5.25
N ILE A 60 10.42 -25.40 4.57
CA ILE A 60 9.18 -24.64 4.57
C ILE A 60 8.10 -25.38 3.78
N SER A 61 6.93 -25.45 4.39
CA SER A 61 5.73 -26.02 3.79
C SER A 61 4.63 -24.97 3.82
N MET A 62 3.80 -24.95 2.79
CA MET A 62 2.71 -24.00 2.63
C MET A 62 1.49 -24.73 2.13
N ASP A 63 0.43 -24.72 2.92
CA ASP A 63 -0.88 -25.20 2.52
C ASP A 63 -1.93 -24.09 2.64
N ILE A 64 -2.91 -24.11 1.75
CA ILE A 64 -4.08 -23.23 1.85
C ILE A 64 -5.33 -24.06 1.66
N ASN A 65 -6.14 -24.13 2.72
CA ASN A 65 -7.43 -24.83 2.70
C ASN A 65 -7.30 -26.28 2.19
N GLY A 66 -6.21 -26.96 2.57
CA GLY A 66 -5.92 -28.34 2.17
C GLY A 66 -5.28 -28.50 0.78
N LEU A 67 -4.98 -27.41 0.07
CA LEU A 67 -4.13 -27.43 -1.12
C LEU A 67 -2.68 -27.17 -0.72
N VAL A 68 -1.86 -28.21 -0.74
CA VAL A 68 -0.41 -28.10 -0.53
C VAL A 68 0.21 -27.41 -1.75
N LEU A 69 0.83 -26.27 -1.52
CA LEU A 69 1.50 -25.46 -2.54
C LEU A 69 3.02 -25.61 -2.48
N LEU A 70 3.57 -25.79 -1.27
CA LEU A 70 4.98 -26.13 -1.02
C LEU A 70 5.02 -27.21 0.05
N GLU A 71 5.94 -28.16 -0.11
CA GLU A 71 6.17 -29.24 0.83
C GLU A 71 7.68 -29.42 0.97
N ASP A 72 8.19 -29.24 2.19
CA ASP A 72 9.60 -29.43 2.56
C ASP A 72 10.61 -28.75 1.61
N VAL A 73 10.45 -27.44 1.43
CA VAL A 73 11.29 -26.66 0.51
C VAL A 73 12.32 -25.83 1.27
N ASP A 74 13.56 -25.81 0.78
CA ASP A 74 14.59 -24.89 1.25
C ASP A 74 14.62 -23.62 0.38
N LEU A 75 14.64 -22.45 1.01
CA LEU A 75 14.77 -21.15 0.36
C LEU A 75 16.00 -20.41 0.88
N THR A 76 16.85 -19.94 -0.03
CA THR A 76 17.99 -19.10 0.29
C THR A 76 17.98 -17.85 -0.58
N LEU A 77 17.80 -16.70 0.05
CA LEU A 77 17.89 -15.38 -0.59
C LEU A 77 19.05 -14.61 0.06
N VAL A 78 20.18 -14.59 -0.64
CA VAL A 78 21.34 -13.78 -0.24
C VAL A 78 21.13 -12.32 -0.62
N SER A 79 21.46 -11.42 0.29
CA SER A 79 21.38 -9.97 0.10
C SER A 79 22.18 -9.50 -1.13
N GLY A 80 21.66 -8.47 -1.81
CA GLY A 80 22.25 -7.89 -3.02
C GLY A 80 22.04 -8.70 -4.30
N ARG A 81 21.39 -9.87 -4.24
CA ARG A 81 21.07 -10.67 -5.43
C ARG A 81 19.65 -10.44 -5.93
N LYS A 82 19.45 -10.64 -7.24
CA LYS A 82 18.14 -10.55 -7.91
C LYS A 82 17.67 -11.94 -8.28
N TYR A 83 16.47 -12.32 -7.84
CA TYR A 83 15.90 -13.64 -8.07
C TYR A 83 14.64 -13.53 -8.93
N GLY A 84 14.43 -14.51 -9.81
CA GLY A 84 13.21 -14.64 -10.62
C GLY A 84 12.43 -15.88 -10.20
N LEU A 85 11.19 -15.70 -9.74
CA LEU A 85 10.29 -16.80 -9.43
C LEU A 85 9.48 -17.20 -10.67
N ILE A 86 9.82 -18.34 -11.27
CA ILE A 86 9.19 -18.85 -12.50
C ILE A 86 8.36 -20.11 -12.22
N GLY A 87 7.27 -20.27 -12.97
CA GLY A 87 6.39 -21.43 -12.84
C GLY A 87 5.07 -21.24 -13.55
N ARG A 88 4.30 -22.32 -13.70
CA ARG A 88 2.98 -22.30 -14.36
C ARG A 88 2.00 -21.38 -13.61
N ASN A 89 1.00 -20.85 -14.31
CA ASN A 89 -0.07 -20.10 -13.67
C ASN A 89 -0.85 -21.01 -12.72
N GLY A 90 -1.19 -20.49 -11.53
CA GLY A 90 -1.92 -21.25 -10.50
C GLY A 90 -1.06 -22.11 -9.57
N VAL A 91 0.27 -22.18 -9.74
CA VAL A 91 1.15 -22.96 -8.85
C VAL A 91 1.40 -22.31 -7.46
N GLY A 92 0.85 -21.11 -7.22
CA GLY A 92 0.98 -20.44 -5.92
C GLY A 92 2.09 -19.38 -5.81
N LYS A 93 2.71 -18.94 -6.91
CA LYS A 93 3.78 -17.91 -6.90
C LYS A 93 3.41 -16.63 -6.14
N THR A 94 2.29 -16.00 -6.50
CA THR A 94 1.80 -14.80 -5.83
C THR A 94 1.48 -15.07 -4.36
N THR A 95 1.01 -16.28 -4.06
CA THR A 95 0.71 -16.66 -2.69
C THR A 95 1.97 -16.83 -1.85
N PHE A 96 3.00 -17.47 -2.38
CA PHE A 96 4.30 -17.59 -1.75
C PHE A 96 4.88 -16.21 -1.41
N LEU A 97 4.85 -15.26 -2.36
CA LEU A 97 5.35 -13.91 -2.14
C LEU A 97 4.58 -13.19 -1.02
N LYS A 98 3.25 -13.36 -0.95
CA LYS A 98 2.41 -12.83 0.12
C LYS A 98 2.74 -13.42 1.49
N PHE A 99 2.94 -14.73 1.56
CA PHE A 99 3.34 -15.40 2.81
C PHE A 99 4.69 -14.91 3.30
N LEU A 100 5.64 -14.75 2.37
CA LEU A 100 6.97 -14.26 2.68
C LEU A 100 6.92 -12.81 3.20
N SER A 101 6.19 -11.91 2.53
CA SER A 101 6.06 -10.52 2.99
C SER A 101 5.29 -10.37 4.30
N ALA A 102 4.31 -11.24 4.54
CA ALA A 102 3.54 -11.29 5.78
C ALA A 102 4.26 -12.07 6.90
N HIS A 103 5.54 -12.40 6.73
CA HIS A 103 6.37 -13.09 7.73
C HIS A 103 5.73 -14.39 8.24
N ARG A 104 5.01 -15.12 7.39
CA ARG A 104 4.31 -16.36 7.76
C ARG A 104 5.19 -17.60 7.76
N PHE A 105 6.39 -17.52 7.18
CA PHE A 105 7.37 -18.60 7.27
C PHE A 105 8.21 -18.45 8.54
N GLU A 106 8.34 -19.53 9.29
CA GLU A 106 9.28 -19.58 10.40
C GLU A 106 10.72 -19.37 9.91
N GLY A 107 11.49 -18.54 10.63
CA GLY A 107 12.88 -18.25 10.29
C GLY A 107 13.10 -17.06 9.36
N VAL A 108 12.05 -16.34 8.95
CA VAL A 108 12.22 -15.01 8.33
C VAL A 108 12.78 -14.05 9.38
N PRO A 109 13.92 -13.37 9.15
CA PRO A 109 14.50 -12.48 10.15
C PRO A 109 13.58 -11.30 10.46
N GLU A 110 13.26 -11.08 11.74
CA GLU A 110 12.32 -10.03 12.19
C GLU A 110 12.82 -8.60 11.92
N HIS A 111 14.13 -8.42 11.77
CA HIS A 111 14.72 -7.11 11.45
C HIS A 111 14.66 -6.76 9.96
N LEU A 112 14.23 -7.69 9.10
CA LEU A 112 14.11 -7.43 7.66
C LEU A 112 12.73 -6.88 7.31
N GLN A 113 12.72 -5.75 6.62
CA GLN A 113 11.50 -5.23 6.00
C GLN A 113 11.33 -5.86 4.62
N ILE A 114 10.26 -6.64 4.45
CA ILE A 114 9.91 -7.27 3.17
C ILE A 114 8.72 -6.53 2.57
N LEU A 115 8.97 -5.78 1.51
CA LEU A 115 7.96 -5.03 0.78
C LEU A 115 7.43 -5.84 -0.41
N HIS A 116 6.13 -6.09 -0.45
CA HIS A 116 5.47 -6.79 -1.55
C HIS A 116 4.58 -5.84 -2.34
N ILE A 117 4.89 -5.71 -3.64
CA ILE A 117 4.19 -4.82 -4.56
C ILE A 117 3.40 -5.67 -5.54
N GLU A 118 2.07 -5.59 -5.43
CA GLU A 118 1.16 -6.41 -6.24
C GLU A 118 0.69 -5.72 -7.52
N GLN A 119 0.65 -4.38 -7.53
CA GLN A 119 0.03 -3.62 -8.60
C GLN A 119 0.88 -2.41 -8.97
N GLU A 120 0.87 -2.08 -10.26
CA GLU A 120 1.38 -0.81 -10.75
C GLU A 120 0.48 0.34 -10.29
N VAL A 121 1.06 1.53 -10.20
CA VAL A 121 0.28 2.76 -10.05
C VAL A 121 -0.64 2.89 -11.27
N PRO A 122 -1.93 3.22 -11.08
CA PRO A 122 -2.83 3.44 -12.21
C PRO A 122 -2.34 4.62 -13.06
N SER A 123 -2.56 4.55 -14.37
CA SER A 123 -2.36 5.68 -15.26
C SER A 123 -3.31 6.80 -14.86
N GLY A 124 -2.78 7.92 -14.36
CA GLY A 124 -3.54 9.08 -13.93
C GLY A 124 -2.92 10.40 -14.38
N GLU A 125 -3.57 11.50 -14.02
CA GLU A 125 -3.14 12.85 -14.38
C GLU A 125 -2.04 13.40 -13.47
N LEU A 126 -1.99 12.96 -12.21
CA LEU A 126 -0.99 13.37 -11.23
C LEU A 126 0.43 13.10 -11.72
N SER A 127 1.34 14.00 -11.36
CA SER A 127 2.78 13.80 -11.59
C SER A 127 3.29 12.58 -10.82
N VAL A 128 4.42 12.03 -11.25
CA VAL A 128 5.08 10.94 -10.52
C VAL A 128 5.39 11.35 -9.08
N LEU A 129 5.88 12.57 -8.86
CA LEU A 129 6.21 13.09 -7.54
C LEU A 129 4.96 13.21 -6.65
N GLU A 130 3.88 13.83 -7.13
CA GLU A 130 2.62 13.95 -6.37
C GLU A 130 2.00 12.57 -6.08
N THR A 131 2.14 11.63 -7.01
CA THR A 131 1.65 10.27 -6.81
C THR A 131 2.37 9.56 -5.67
N VAL A 132 3.65 9.87 -5.44
CA VAL A 132 4.39 9.40 -4.27
C VAL A 132 3.97 10.18 -3.02
N LEU A 133 3.91 11.52 -3.08
CA LEU A 133 3.52 12.35 -1.92
C LEU A 133 2.08 12.11 -1.43
N SER A 134 1.20 11.58 -2.27
CA SER A 134 -0.17 11.24 -1.91
C SER A 134 -0.29 9.97 -1.06
N THR A 135 0.78 9.21 -0.85
CA THR A 135 0.76 8.06 0.07
C THR A 135 0.80 8.48 1.53
N ASP A 136 1.34 9.67 1.81
CA ASP A 136 1.38 10.24 3.15
C ASP A 136 0.01 10.85 3.49
N GLN A 137 -0.90 10.00 3.95
CA GLN A 137 -2.29 10.39 4.22
C GLN A 137 -2.40 11.45 5.31
N GLU A 138 -1.54 11.38 6.34
CA GLU A 138 -1.52 12.34 7.43
C GLU A 138 -1.10 13.72 6.91
N ARG A 139 0.00 13.80 6.17
CA ARG A 139 0.45 15.07 5.57
C ARG A 139 -0.60 15.66 4.64
N GLN A 140 -1.25 14.82 3.81
CA GLN A 140 -2.30 15.29 2.90
C GLN A 140 -3.52 15.83 3.66
N ALA A 141 -3.96 15.13 4.70
CA ALA A 141 -5.09 15.58 5.53
C ALA A 141 -4.79 16.91 6.24
N LEU A 142 -3.59 17.03 6.83
CA LEU A 142 -3.18 18.26 7.52
C LEU A 142 -3.03 19.46 6.58
N LEU A 143 -2.49 19.26 5.38
CA LEU A 143 -2.37 20.34 4.39
C LEU A 143 -3.73 20.77 3.84
N GLU A 144 -4.64 19.84 3.65
CA GLU A 144 -6.02 20.13 3.26
C GLU A 144 -6.74 20.92 4.36
N GLU A 145 -6.65 20.45 5.60
CA GLU A 145 -7.23 21.12 6.77
C GLU A 145 -6.64 22.53 6.96
N GLN A 146 -5.31 22.68 6.84
CA GLN A 146 -4.66 23.99 6.88
C GLN A 146 -5.24 24.94 5.83
N ARG A 147 -5.41 24.45 4.60
CA ARG A 147 -5.97 25.25 3.51
C ARG A 147 -7.39 25.69 3.83
N GLU A 148 -8.25 24.78 4.26
CA GLU A 148 -9.65 25.08 4.61
C GLU A 148 -9.73 26.14 5.72
N LEU A 149 -8.95 25.98 6.81
CA LEU A 149 -8.94 26.93 7.92
C LEU A 149 -8.43 28.33 7.52
N LEU A 150 -7.43 28.40 6.63
CA LEU A 150 -6.91 29.67 6.12
C LEU A 150 -7.91 30.35 5.18
N ASP A 151 -8.56 29.59 4.28
CA ASP A 151 -9.58 30.11 3.37
C ASP A 151 -10.79 30.68 4.16
N GLU A 152 -11.21 30.00 5.23
CA GLU A 152 -12.26 30.49 6.14
C GLU A 152 -11.83 31.77 6.88
N ALA A 153 -10.60 31.82 7.39
CA ALA A 153 -10.09 33.01 8.07
C ALA A 153 -9.97 34.22 7.12
N GLU A 154 -9.58 33.99 5.86
CA GLU A 154 -9.55 35.03 4.82
C GLU A 154 -10.96 35.53 4.48
N ALA A 155 -11.95 34.64 4.41
CA ALA A 155 -13.34 35.00 4.17
C ALA A 155 -13.92 35.86 5.31
N ASP A 156 -13.72 35.44 6.56
CA ASP A 156 -14.19 36.18 7.75
C ASP A 156 -13.53 37.57 7.87
N ALA A 157 -12.24 37.67 7.51
CA ALA A 157 -11.53 38.95 7.44
C ALA A 157 -12.09 39.87 6.34
N ALA A 158 -12.45 39.31 5.18
CA ALA A 158 -13.05 40.07 4.08
C ALA A 158 -14.46 40.58 4.42
N GLU A 159 -15.30 39.77 5.06
CA GLU A 159 -16.63 40.18 5.51
C GLU A 159 -16.55 41.32 6.55
N SER A 160 -15.66 41.20 7.54
CA SER A 160 -15.44 42.23 8.57
C SER A 160 -14.94 43.55 7.99
N ALA A 161 -14.13 43.53 6.92
CA ALA A 161 -13.68 44.73 6.22
C ALA A 161 -14.82 45.48 5.51
N THR A 162 -15.88 44.78 5.10
CA THR A 162 -17.05 45.37 4.41
C THR A 162 -18.15 45.86 5.36
N ALA A 163 -18.31 45.23 6.52
CA ALA A 163 -19.38 45.54 7.49
C ALA A 163 -19.14 46.83 8.30
N GLY A 164 -17.92 47.40 8.26
CA GLY A 164 -17.51 48.46 9.16
C GLY A 164 -17.31 47.94 10.59
N ALA A 165 -16.56 48.66 11.42
CA ALA A 165 -16.10 48.24 12.75
C ALA A 165 -17.22 48.13 13.83
N ALA A 166 -18.43 47.68 13.48
CA ALA A 166 -19.40 47.21 14.44
C ALA A 166 -18.80 45.99 15.15
N ALA A 167 -18.80 46.02 16.49
CA ALA A 167 -18.13 45.05 17.34
C ALA A 167 -18.55 43.61 16.96
N LYS A 168 -17.56 42.75 16.65
CA LYS A 168 -17.75 41.30 16.60
C LYS A 168 -18.38 40.86 17.93
N ASP A 169 -19.42 40.03 17.88
CA ASP A 169 -20.05 39.53 19.10
C ASP A 169 -19.07 38.58 19.84
N GLU A 170 -19.30 38.34 21.13
CA GLU A 170 -18.40 37.55 21.98
C GLU A 170 -18.22 36.10 21.48
N VAL A 171 -19.20 35.59 20.72
CA VAL A 171 -19.16 34.28 20.03
C VAL A 171 -18.22 34.31 18.82
N ASP A 172 -18.29 35.33 17.97
CA ASP A 172 -17.42 35.47 16.79
C ASP A 172 -15.93 35.56 17.17
N LEU A 173 -15.64 36.14 18.35
CA LEU A 173 -14.28 36.23 18.89
C LEU A 173 -13.78 34.88 19.43
N GLN A 174 -14.66 34.05 19.99
CA GLN A 174 -14.31 32.71 20.45
C GLN A 174 -14.03 31.78 19.27
N ASP A 175 -14.89 31.77 18.26
CA ASP A 175 -14.72 30.94 17.06
C ASP A 175 -13.41 31.27 16.32
N GLU A 176 -13.07 32.56 16.19
CA GLU A 176 -11.78 33.01 15.63
C GLU A 176 -10.59 32.49 16.44
N MET A 177 -10.66 32.58 17.77
CA MET A 177 -9.59 32.10 18.65
C MET A 177 -9.42 30.59 18.58
N GLU A 178 -10.51 29.83 18.54
CA GLU A 178 -10.49 28.37 18.39
C GLU A 178 -9.91 27.95 17.04
N ARG A 179 -10.31 28.61 15.95
CA ARG A 179 -9.73 28.39 14.61
C ARG A 179 -8.24 28.71 14.58
N GLN A 180 -7.82 29.84 15.14
CA GLN A 180 -6.41 30.19 15.19
C GLN A 180 -5.59 29.19 16.02
N ALA A 181 -6.16 28.67 17.12
CA ALA A 181 -5.56 27.60 17.89
C ALA A 181 -5.44 26.31 17.06
N ARG A 182 -6.47 25.97 16.27
CA ARG A 182 -6.45 24.80 15.38
C ARG A 182 -5.41 24.93 14.27
N ILE A 183 -5.27 26.11 13.65
CA ILE A 183 -4.21 26.39 12.66
C ILE A 183 -2.84 26.14 13.27
N ASN A 184 -2.60 26.62 14.49
CA ASN A 184 -1.32 26.44 15.17
C ASN A 184 -1.04 24.96 15.48
N GLU A 185 -2.04 24.20 15.92
CA GLU A 185 -1.93 22.75 16.15
C GLU A 185 -1.57 21.99 14.85
N VAL A 186 -2.24 22.31 13.74
CA VAL A 186 -1.96 21.71 12.43
C VAL A 186 -0.55 22.06 11.96
N LEU A 187 -0.12 23.31 12.13
CA LEU A 187 1.23 23.76 11.79
C LEU A 187 2.31 23.04 12.62
N GLU A 188 2.11 22.93 13.93
CA GLU A 188 3.00 22.18 14.81
C GLU A 188 3.09 20.72 14.37
N ARG A 189 1.95 20.10 14.05
CA ARG A 189 1.94 18.71 13.56
C ARG A 189 2.64 18.55 12.21
N LEU A 190 2.48 19.49 11.28
CA LEU A 190 3.18 19.50 9.99
C LEU A 190 4.70 19.65 10.17
N GLU A 191 5.14 20.45 11.13
CA GLU A 191 6.56 20.58 11.49
C GLU A 191 7.10 19.29 12.11
N GLU A 192 6.37 18.67 13.05
CA GLU A 192 6.76 17.41 13.68
C GLU A 192 7.00 16.26 12.70
N ILE A 193 6.23 16.21 11.60
CA ILE A 193 6.37 15.19 10.55
C ILE A 193 7.34 15.60 9.42
N ASP A 194 8.02 16.74 9.57
CA ASP A 194 8.93 17.33 8.59
C ASP A 194 8.28 17.46 7.19
N ALA A 195 7.02 17.92 7.14
CA ALA A 195 6.18 17.93 5.94
C ALA A 195 6.82 18.68 4.75
N ASP A 196 7.55 19.76 5.01
CA ASP A 196 8.22 20.60 4.00
C ASP A 196 9.37 19.88 3.29
N SER A 197 10.01 18.93 3.97
CA SER A 197 11.10 18.16 3.38
C SER A 197 10.61 16.93 2.61
N ALA A 198 9.33 16.56 2.76
CA ALA A 198 8.75 15.39 2.11
C ALA A 198 8.93 15.38 0.57
N PRO A 199 8.75 16.49 -0.18
CA PRO A 199 9.03 16.52 -1.62
C PRO A 199 10.48 16.19 -1.96
N ALA A 200 11.44 16.71 -1.20
CA ALA A 200 12.86 16.43 -1.43
C ALA A 200 13.22 14.97 -1.13
N ARG A 201 12.64 14.38 -0.07
CA ARG A 201 12.79 12.96 0.24
C ARG A 201 12.20 12.08 -0.86
N ALA A 202 10.98 12.36 -1.31
CA ALA A 202 10.31 11.63 -2.40
C ALA A 202 11.10 11.73 -3.72
N ALA A 203 11.58 12.94 -4.06
CA ALA A 203 12.42 13.15 -5.24
C ALA A 203 13.72 12.33 -5.19
N THR A 204 14.36 12.26 -4.02
CA THR A 204 15.59 11.47 -3.82
C THR A 204 15.35 9.97 -4.04
N ILE A 205 14.24 9.43 -3.51
CA ILE A 205 13.82 8.03 -3.72
C ILE A 205 13.58 7.77 -5.21
N LEU A 206 12.83 8.66 -5.87
CA LEU A 206 12.51 8.56 -7.30
C LEU A 206 13.76 8.61 -8.17
N SER A 207 14.72 9.49 -7.87
CA SER A 207 16.02 9.52 -8.55
C SER A 207 16.80 8.21 -8.36
N GLY A 208 16.79 7.62 -7.17
CA GLY A 208 17.37 6.30 -6.92
C GLY A 208 16.74 5.17 -7.74
N LEU A 209 15.47 5.32 -8.13
CA LEU A 209 14.72 4.40 -8.99
C LEU A 209 14.83 4.71 -10.49
N GLY A 210 15.57 5.77 -10.84
CA GLY A 210 15.90 6.17 -12.20
C GLY A 210 14.94 7.20 -12.82
N PHE A 211 14.17 7.93 -12.02
CA PHE A 211 13.39 9.08 -12.49
C PHE A 211 14.21 10.37 -12.33
N ASP A 212 14.54 11.02 -13.44
CA ASP A 212 15.14 12.36 -13.41
C ASP A 212 14.11 13.44 -13.03
N THR A 213 14.57 14.68 -12.82
CA THR A 213 13.72 15.80 -12.39
C THR A 213 12.58 16.10 -13.37
N GLU A 214 12.81 15.94 -14.68
CA GLU A 214 11.77 16.19 -15.68
C GLU A 214 10.69 15.10 -15.59
N MET A 215 11.11 13.83 -15.55
CA MET A 215 10.22 12.68 -15.41
C MET A 215 9.39 12.73 -14.12
N GLN A 216 9.95 13.24 -13.03
CA GLN A 216 9.23 13.39 -11.75
C GLN A 216 8.03 14.34 -11.86
N SER A 217 8.15 15.37 -12.70
CA SER A 217 7.07 16.34 -12.99
C SER A 217 6.05 15.84 -14.01
N GLN A 218 6.38 14.79 -14.75
CA GLN A 218 5.49 14.23 -15.76
C GLN A 218 4.38 13.38 -15.14
N SER A 219 3.23 13.41 -15.80
CA SER A 219 2.05 12.64 -15.45
C SER A 219 2.27 11.13 -15.53
N THR A 220 1.71 10.35 -14.61
CA THR A 220 1.85 8.88 -14.57
C THR A 220 1.32 8.18 -15.83
N LYS A 221 0.36 8.80 -16.54
CA LYS A 221 -0.15 8.30 -17.83
C LYS A 221 0.88 8.27 -18.96
N SER A 222 1.93 9.10 -18.88
CA SER A 222 2.99 9.17 -19.89
C SER A 222 3.98 7.99 -19.79
N PHE A 223 3.90 7.22 -18.70
CA PHE A 223 4.84 6.14 -18.40
C PHE A 223 4.27 4.76 -18.75
N SER A 224 5.14 3.84 -19.17
CA SER A 224 4.78 2.43 -19.38
C SER A 224 4.48 1.74 -18.04
N GLY A 225 3.80 0.58 -18.08
CA GLY A 225 3.49 -0.17 -16.87
C GLY A 225 4.72 -0.55 -16.03
N GLY A 226 5.85 -0.84 -16.69
CA GLY A 226 7.12 -1.09 -15.99
C GLY A 226 7.65 0.12 -15.22
N TRP A 227 7.49 1.33 -15.77
CA TRP A 227 7.80 2.57 -15.06
C TRP A 227 6.80 2.84 -13.94
N ARG A 228 5.50 2.62 -14.18
CA ARG A 228 4.46 2.76 -13.13
C ARG A 228 4.63 1.76 -11.98
N MET A 229 5.23 0.60 -12.23
CA MET A 229 5.64 -0.34 -11.18
C MET A 229 6.80 0.21 -10.34
N ARG A 230 7.73 0.95 -10.94
CA ARG A 230 8.78 1.65 -10.17
C ARG A 230 8.20 2.78 -9.32
N VAL A 231 7.19 3.50 -9.82
CA VAL A 231 6.44 4.46 -8.99
C VAL A 231 5.74 3.75 -7.83
N ALA A 232 5.17 2.55 -8.05
CA ALA A 232 4.57 1.76 -6.97
C ALA A 232 5.59 1.36 -5.90
N LEU A 233 6.86 1.13 -6.27
CA LEU A 233 7.94 0.90 -5.33
C LEU A 233 8.34 2.16 -4.56
N ALA A 234 8.27 3.35 -5.17
CA ALA A 234 8.53 4.60 -4.47
C ALA A 234 7.43 4.96 -3.44
N ARG A 235 6.22 4.42 -3.63
CA ARG A 235 5.03 4.63 -2.78
C ARG A 235 4.96 3.73 -1.54
N ALA A 236 5.74 2.65 -1.54
CA ALA A 236 5.55 1.50 -0.68
C ALA A 236 6.65 1.46 0.39
#